data_AF-Q117H5-F1
#
_entry.id   AF-Q117H5-F1
#
_cell.length_a   1.000
_cell.length_b   1.000
_cell.length_c   1.000
_cell.angle_alpha   90.00
_cell.angle_beta   90.00
_cell.angle_gamma   90.00
#
_symmetry.space_group_name_H-M   'P 1'
#
loop_
_entity.id
_entity.type
_entity.pdbx_description
1 polymer ?
#
loop_
_entity_poly.entity_id
_entity_poly.type
_entity_poly.pdbx_seq_one_letter_code
_entity_poly.pdbx_strand_id
1 'polypeptide(L)'
;MIESVDYLADKNFGKLLCDSGVKILEIATGTSTFVTDLIEYLPKNKLEYKYQNNIFCNEVAILPYYIGNFNIEYTYQQKIGSYE
;
A
#
# COMPACT_ATOMS: atom_id res chain seq x y z
N MET A 1 11.24 -0.31 6.49
CA MET A 1 10.34 -1.44 6.83
C MET A 1 9.96 -2.23 5.58
N ILE A 2 9.41 -1.58 4.55
CA ILE A 2 8.96 -2.22 3.30
C ILE A 2 10.05 -3.08 2.66
N GLU A 3 11.24 -2.53 2.41
CA GLU A 3 12.35 -3.29 1.79
C GLU A 3 12.73 -4.55 2.59
N SER A 4 12.72 -4.46 3.92
CA SER A 4 13.03 -5.60 4.78
C SER A 4 11.95 -6.68 4.71
N VAL A 5 10.68 -6.29 4.64
CA VAL A 5 9.56 -7.23 4.47
C VAL A 5 9.59 -7.85 3.08
N ASP A 6 9.86 -7.07 2.04
CA ASP A 6 9.98 -7.58 0.66
C ASP A 6 11.13 -8.58 0.52
N TYR A 7 12.29 -8.25 1.08
CA TYR A 7 13.45 -9.14 1.15
C TYR A 7 13.13 -10.45 1.89
N LEU A 8 12.46 -10.37 3.05
CA LEU A 8 12.09 -11.56 3.81
C LEU A 8 11.01 -12.39 3.11
N ALA A 9 10.07 -11.75 2.42
CA ALA A 9 9.04 -12.42 1.65
C ALA A 9 9.66 -13.21 0.48
N ASP A 10 10.61 -12.61 -0.23
CA ASP A 10 11.32 -13.27 -1.32
C ASP A 10 12.19 -14.41 -0.80
N LYS A 11 13.00 -14.14 0.22
CA LYS A 11 13.93 -15.12 0.80
C LYS A 11 13.22 -16.37 1.34
N ASN A 12 12.08 -16.22 2.00
CA ASN A 12 11.42 -17.33 2.69
C ASN A 12 10.27 -17.95 1.88
N PHE A 13 9.67 -17.22 0.94
CA PHE A 13 8.48 -17.67 0.22
C PHE A 13 8.58 -17.55 -1.30
N GLY A 14 9.65 -16.95 -1.84
CA GLY A 14 9.79 -16.68 -3.28
C GLY A 14 8.68 -15.78 -3.81
N LYS A 15 8.25 -14.80 -3.00
CA LYS A 15 7.18 -13.85 -3.29
C LYS A 15 7.62 -12.43 -3.03
N LEU A 16 7.20 -11.52 -3.88
CA LEU A 16 7.38 -10.08 -3.68
C LEU A 16 6.07 -9.45 -3.20
N LEU A 17 6.17 -8.35 -2.47
CA LEU A 17 5.03 -7.53 -2.04
C LEU A 17 4.21 -7.04 -3.23
N CYS A 18 4.80 -6.93 -4.42
CA CYS A 18 4.08 -6.56 -5.63
C CYS A 18 3.24 -7.69 -6.26
N ASP A 19 3.36 -8.93 -5.80
CA ASP A 19 2.65 -10.06 -6.39
C ASP A 19 1.17 -10.07 -6.01
N SER A 20 0.30 -10.43 -6.97
CA SER A 20 -1.16 -10.46 -6.83
C SER A 20 -1.67 -11.47 -5.80
N GLY A 21 -0.87 -12.49 -5.48
CA GLY A 21 -1.19 -13.48 -4.44
C GLY A 21 -0.85 -13.03 -3.02
N VAL A 22 -0.18 -11.89 -2.85
CA VAL A 22 0.20 -11.36 -1.54
C VAL A 22 -0.83 -10.31 -1.13
N LYS A 23 -1.36 -10.38 0.10
CA LYS A 23 -2.25 -9.34 0.66
C LYS A 23 -1.53 -8.62 1.78
N ILE A 24 -1.72 -7.31 1.85
CA ILE A 24 -1.08 -6.43 2.84
C ILE A 24 -2.19 -5.79 3.68
N LEU A 25 -2.08 -5.90 5.00
CA LEU A 25 -3.02 -5.33 5.95
C LEU A 25 -2.27 -4.47 6.97
N GLU A 26 -2.68 -3.20 7.07
CA GLU A 26 -2.24 -2.28 8.12
C GLU A 26 -3.39 -2.05 9.12
N ILE A 27 -3.24 -2.54 10.36
CA ILE A 27 -4.33 -2.57 11.35
C ILE A 27 -4.58 -1.25 12.08
N ALA A 28 -3.65 -0.31 12.01
CA ALA A 28 -3.71 1.00 12.65
C ALA A 28 -2.95 2.00 11.77
N THR A 29 -3.62 2.45 10.71
CA THR A 29 -2.97 3.20 9.63
C THR A 29 -2.64 4.65 10.02
N GLY A 30 -3.31 5.22 11.02
CA GLY A 30 -3.14 6.62 11.40
C GLY A 30 -3.42 7.53 10.21
N THR A 31 -2.40 8.25 9.74
CA THR A 31 -2.45 9.08 8.53
C THR A 31 -1.92 8.37 7.27
N SER A 32 -1.82 7.04 7.32
CA SER A 32 -1.46 6.13 6.23
C SER A 32 -0.03 6.21 5.69
N THR A 33 0.94 6.54 6.54
CA THR A 33 2.35 6.65 6.13
C THR A 33 2.91 5.36 5.56
N PHE A 34 2.62 4.20 6.16
CA PHE A 34 3.14 2.93 5.64
C PHE A 34 2.51 2.56 4.29
N VAL A 35 1.20 2.76 4.11
CA VAL A 35 0.54 2.54 2.81
C VAL A 35 1.05 3.50 1.74
N THR A 36 1.28 4.79 2.05
CA THR A 36 1.82 5.74 1.07
C THR A 36 3.23 5.34 0.63
N ASP A 37 4.10 4.97 1.58
CA ASP A 37 5.45 4.50 1.27
C ASP A 37 5.41 3.21 0.43
N LEU A 38 4.46 2.32 0.72
CA LEU A 38 4.25 1.09 -0.04
C LEU A 38 3.81 1.39 -1.47
N ILE A 39 2.86 2.31 -1.65
CA ILE A 39 2.44 2.77 -2.98
C ILE A 39 3.63 3.32 -3.75
N GLU A 40 4.49 4.14 -3.12
CA GLU A 40 5.71 4.69 -3.73
C GLU A 40 6.76 3.63 -4.05
N TYR A 41 6.85 2.56 -3.27
CA TYR A 41 7.76 1.45 -3.51
C TYR A 41 7.33 0.53 -4.66
N LEU A 42 6.03 0.21 -4.76
CA LEU A 42 5.52 -0.80 -5.70
C LEU A 42 5.68 -0.41 -7.18
N PRO A 43 5.97 -1.33 -8.10
CA PRO A 43 6.13 -0.98 -9.51
C PRO A 43 4.79 -0.56 -10.14
N LYS A 44 4.80 0.52 -10.94
CA LYS A 44 3.57 1.14 -11.50
C LYS A 44 2.67 0.14 -12.23
N ASN A 45 3.25 -0.78 -13.00
CA ASN A 45 2.53 -1.77 -13.80
C ASN A 45 1.80 -2.85 -12.98
N LYS A 46 2.09 -2.99 -11.68
CA LYS A 46 1.36 -3.90 -10.77
C LYS A 46 0.51 -3.16 -9.74
N LEU A 47 0.71 -1.84 -9.61
CA LEU A 47 0.14 -1.04 -8.53
C LEU A 47 -1.39 -0.96 -8.62
N GLU A 48 -1.97 -0.78 -9.81
CA GLU A 48 -3.43 -0.65 -9.98
C GLU A 48 -4.18 -1.86 -9.40
N TYR A 49 -3.82 -3.07 -9.84
CA TYR A 49 -4.43 -4.30 -9.31
C TYR A 49 -4.20 -4.43 -7.80
N LYS A 50 -2.98 -4.12 -7.34
CA LYS A 50 -2.61 -4.24 -5.93
C LYS A 50 -3.41 -3.28 -5.05
N TYR A 51 -3.53 -2.03 -5.47
CA TYR A 51 -4.28 -0.96 -4.82
C TYR A 51 -5.75 -1.33 -4.66
N GLN A 52 -6.39 -1.80 -5.73
CA GLN A 52 -7.81 -2.14 -5.72
C GLN A 52 -8.14 -3.43 -4.94
N ASN A 53 -7.23 -4.41 -4.90
CA ASN A 53 -7.58 -5.78 -4.48
C ASN A 53 -6.79 -6.33 -3.30
N ASN A 54 -5.63 -5.76 -2.96
CA ASN A 54 -4.66 -6.43 -2.09
C ASN A 54 -4.03 -5.56 -1.00
N ILE A 55 -4.33 -4.26 -0.95
CA ILE A 55 -3.91 -3.36 0.13
C ILE A 55 -5.14 -3.04 0.96
N PHE A 56 -5.05 -3.30 2.26
CA PHE A 56 -6.11 -3.06 3.22
C PHE A 56 -5.53 -2.28 4.40
N CYS A 57 -6.27 -1.28 4.87
CA CYS A 57 -5.86 -0.51 6.03
C CYS A 57 -7.09 -0.12 6.85
N ASN A 58 -6.96 -0.18 8.17
CA ASN A 58 -8.02 0.18 9.12
C ASN A 58 -7.56 1.32 10.03
N GLU A 59 -8.50 2.19 10.38
CA GLU A 59 -8.32 3.24 11.39
C GLU A 59 -9.60 3.40 12.21
N VAL A 60 -9.45 3.60 13.51
CA VAL A 60 -10.56 3.79 14.45
C VAL A 60 -10.91 5.27 14.58
N ALA A 61 -9.92 6.16 14.54
CA ALA A 61 -10.13 7.59 14.70
C ALA A 61 -10.60 8.24 13.38
N ILE A 62 -11.74 8.94 13.43
CA ILE A 62 -12.39 9.49 12.23
C ILE A 62 -11.53 10.52 11.48
N LEU A 63 -10.82 11.40 12.19
CA LEU A 63 -9.99 12.41 11.55
C LEU A 63 -8.76 11.79 10.87
N PRO A 64 -7.95 10.95 11.54
CA PRO A 64 -6.88 10.19 10.89
C PRO A 64 -7.38 9.32 9.72
N TYR A 65 -8.55 8.70 9.83
CA TYR A 65 -9.15 7.95 8.73
C TYR A 65 -9.31 8.81 7.46
N TYR A 66 -9.87 10.01 7.57
CA TYR A 66 -10.03 10.90 6.42
C TYR A 66 -8.71 11.41 5.87
N ILE A 67 -7.76 11.76 6.75
CA ILE A 67 -6.41 12.19 6.32
C ILE A 67 -5.70 11.04 5.60
N GLY A 68 -5.77 9.84 6.17
CA GLY A 68 -5.18 8.63 5.60
C GLY A 68 -5.78 8.28 4.25
N ASN A 69 -7.10 8.36 4.11
CA ASN A 69 -7.76 8.13 2.82
C ASN A 69 -7.28 9.15 1.76
N PHE A 70 -7.29 10.44 2.10
CA PHE A 70 -6.80 11.48 1.21
C PHE A 70 -5.34 11.25 0.79
N ASN A 71 -4.46 10.92 1.74
CA ASN A 71 -3.05 10.67 1.46
C ASN A 71 -2.85 9.46 0.53
N ILE A 72 -3.59 8.37 0.76
CA ILE A 72 -3.53 7.17 -0.07
C ILE A 72 -3.94 7.47 -1.52
N GLU A 73 -5.10 8.10 -1.71
CA GLU A 73 -5.65 8.44 -3.02
C GLU A 73 -4.73 9.43 -3.75
N TYR A 74 -4.24 10.45 -3.05
CA TYR A 74 -3.34 11.45 -3.60
C TYR A 74 -2.00 10.84 -4.03
N THR A 75 -1.36 10.03 -3.19
CA THR A 75 -0.08 9.38 -3.53
C THR A 75 -0.26 8.40 -4.70
N TYR A 76 -1.37 7.66 -4.76
CA TYR A 76 -1.69 6.82 -5.91
C TYR A 76 -1.81 7.65 -7.20
N GLN A 77 -2.60 8.74 -7.16
CA GLN A 77 -2.79 9.64 -8.30
C GLN A 77 -1.47 10.27 -8.77
N GLN A 78 -0.62 10.73 -7.84
CA GLN A 78 0.70 11.29 -8.18
C GLN A 78 1.59 10.27 -8.90
N LYS A 79 1.52 9.00 -8.51
CA LYS A 79 2.33 7.94 -9.09
C LYS A 79 1.81 7.44 -10.43
N ILE A 80 0.50 7.24 -10.57
CA ILE A 80 -0.13 6.66 -11.76
C ILE A 80 -0.44 7.73 -12.82
N GLY A 81 -0.74 8.97 -12.41
CA GLY A 81 -1.14 10.06 -13.30
C GLY A 81 -2.63 10.08 -13.63
N SER A 82 -3.41 9.11 -13.14
CA SER A 82 -4.86 9.06 -13.22
C SER A 82 -5.45 8.60 -11.89
N TYR A 83 -6.69 9.00 -11.64
CA TYR A 83 -7.52 8.55 -10.53
C TYR A 83 -8.94 8.43 -11.07
N GLU A 84 -9.53 7.23 -11.00
CA GLU A 84 -10.93 6.95 -11.35
C GLU A 84 -11.62 6.29 -10.15
#